data_AF-A0A7C5BVC7-F1
#
_entry.id   AF-A0A7C5BVC7-F1
#
_cell.length_a   1.000
_cell.length_b   1.000
_cell.length_c   1.000
_cell.angle_alpha   90.00
_cell.angle_beta   90.00
_cell.angle_gamma   90.00
#
_symmetry.space_group_name_H-M   'P 1'
#
loop_
_entity.id
_entity.type
_entity.pdbx_description
1 polymer ?
#
loop_
_entity_poly.entity_id
_entity_poly.type
_entity_poly.pdbx_seq_one_letter_code
_entity_poly.pdbx_strand_id
1 'polypeptide(L)'
;MECSLMNRDTRGSGYVFAPMYLQPYHPGLNRSMSRSLCCSRASIRASSSEDRQVTTSIISRMFRTSNRRVIPYVGRENACLRHAICGMIAQHPLMEATMLGDVTKYQKIESRSASFENPKGERGKGGSAASWLGPTRKGAAHKPVPAGETAVLAEVDGPGMIRHIWMTFELTPEFLRGCVIRAYWDGAEKPAVECPIGDFFGIAHGRTNHFFNALQAMQEGSGLNCYFQMPFAKGAKLTFTNETNQDLGSLYYSVDYTIGDEIDDDTLYFHATFQRQNPTVMLKDFVILPTRHGRGRFLGCVIGVRTNSPQWWGEGEFKVYLDGDTDLPTICGTGTEDYLGSAWGCGEHFALYSGAPYIALEPSARWQTLASFYRFHIADPIFFHKDIRVDMQQIGGGWLPQGGINIYERSDDWSAAAFWYQTPGEPLPPMPSCEERTADLERKPHEKAYERKQLS
;
A
#
# COMPACT_ATOMS: atom_id res chain seq x y z
N MET A 1 38.09 -62.31 32.86
CA MET A 1 38.06 -63.01 31.57
C MET A 1 37.38 -62.05 30.61
N GLU A 2 37.93 -61.58 29.50
CA GLU A 2 39.19 -61.81 28.81
C GLU A 2 39.50 -60.52 28.03
N CYS A 3 40.76 -60.33 27.69
CA CYS A 3 41.34 -59.11 27.14
C CYS A 3 41.59 -59.26 25.63
N SER A 4 41.85 -58.12 24.95
CA SER A 4 42.55 -57.96 23.65
C SER A 4 41.68 -58.14 22.39
N LEU A 5 41.81 -57.41 21.27
CA LEU A 5 42.93 -56.71 20.61
C LEU A 5 42.45 -55.50 19.78
N MET A 6 43.35 -54.53 19.61
CA MET A 6 43.29 -53.39 18.67
C MET A 6 43.33 -53.82 17.20
N ASN A 7 42.73 -53.00 16.31
CA ASN A 7 43.43 -52.58 15.10
C ASN A 7 42.96 -51.20 14.58
N ARG A 8 43.95 -50.44 14.08
CA ARG A 8 43.92 -49.12 13.43
C ARG A 8 43.20 -49.22 12.05
N ASP A 9 42.89 -48.20 11.26
CA ASP A 9 43.18 -46.77 11.11
C ASP A 9 42.22 -46.33 9.98
N THR A 10 41.56 -45.17 10.05
CA THR A 10 41.45 -44.23 8.90
C THR A 10 40.90 -42.90 9.41
N ARG A 11 41.71 -41.86 9.19
CA ARG A 11 41.46 -40.45 9.51
C ARG A 11 40.49 -39.83 8.50
N GLY A 12 39.68 -38.88 8.96
CA GLY A 12 38.87 -38.03 8.08
C GLY A 12 38.04 -36.99 8.83
N SER A 13 38.72 -35.96 9.37
CA SER A 13 38.22 -34.59 9.62
C SER A 13 36.75 -34.40 10.04
N GLY A 14 36.50 -34.39 11.35
CA GLY A 14 35.29 -33.79 11.92
C GLY A 14 35.41 -32.27 11.99
N TYR A 15 34.55 -31.55 11.28
CA TYR A 15 34.27 -30.14 11.57
C TYR A 15 33.22 -30.10 12.68
N VAL A 16 33.66 -29.76 13.90
CA VAL A 16 32.79 -29.43 15.02
C VAL A 16 32.31 -27.99 14.82
N PHE A 17 31.06 -27.80 14.40
CA PHE A 17 30.40 -26.49 14.48
C PHE A 17 29.83 -26.33 15.89
N ALA A 18 30.48 -25.50 16.70
CA ALA A 18 29.92 -25.00 17.95
C ALA A 18 28.86 -23.93 17.65
N PRO A 19 27.64 -23.99 18.24
CA PRO A 19 26.67 -22.92 18.10
C PRO A 19 27.09 -21.71 18.95
N MET A 20 27.27 -20.56 18.30
CA MET A 20 27.43 -19.26 18.97
C MET A 20 26.09 -18.88 19.62
N TYR A 21 26.05 -18.96 20.95
CA TYR A 21 25.02 -18.35 21.77
C TYR A 21 25.22 -16.83 21.78
N LEU A 22 24.28 -16.07 21.21
CA LEU A 22 24.15 -14.64 21.45
C LEU A 22 23.13 -14.43 22.58
N GLN A 23 23.62 -14.07 23.76
CA GLN A 23 22.80 -13.53 24.84
C GLN A 23 22.49 -12.03 24.61
N PRO A 24 21.32 -11.53 25.05
CA PRO A 24 20.93 -10.14 24.89
C PRO A 24 21.62 -9.22 25.90
N TYR A 25 21.94 -8.01 25.43
CA TYR A 25 22.64 -6.94 26.13
C TYR A 25 21.72 -6.22 27.14
N HIS A 26 22.18 -6.05 28.39
CA HIS A 26 21.56 -5.18 29.40
C HIS A 26 22.14 -3.74 29.31
N PRO A 27 21.34 -2.66 29.47
CA PRO A 27 21.88 -1.31 29.59
C PRO A 27 22.03 -0.91 31.07
N GLY A 28 23.24 -0.48 31.45
CA GLY A 28 23.54 0.08 32.76
C GLY A 28 24.58 1.20 32.66
N LEU A 29 24.11 2.42 32.94
CA LEU A 29 24.81 3.58 33.52
C LEU A 29 26.19 3.99 32.98
N ASN A 30 26.29 5.22 32.44
CA ASN A 30 27.06 6.25 33.13
C ASN A 30 26.76 7.70 32.70
N ARG A 31 26.85 8.57 33.71
CA ARG A 31 26.57 10.01 33.72
C ARG A 31 27.70 10.85 33.11
N SER A 32 27.28 12.06 32.72
CA SER A 32 27.98 13.35 32.74
C SER A 32 29.21 13.56 31.86
N MET A 33 29.09 14.50 30.92
CA MET A 33 29.91 15.72 30.96
C MET A 33 29.20 16.86 30.22
N SER A 34 28.98 17.93 30.96
CA SER A 34 28.57 19.25 30.49
C SER A 34 29.73 19.93 29.77
N ARG A 35 29.43 20.67 28.70
CA ARG A 35 30.06 21.96 28.39
C ARG A 35 29.28 22.72 27.32
N SER A 36 28.75 23.85 27.78
CA SER A 36 28.34 25.05 27.06
C SER A 36 29.24 25.39 25.86
N LEU A 37 28.64 25.81 24.74
CA LEU A 37 29.19 26.90 23.95
C LEU A 37 28.10 27.67 23.18
N CYS A 38 28.22 28.98 23.36
CA CYS A 38 27.37 30.11 23.00
C CYS A 38 26.98 30.22 21.52
N CYS A 39 25.75 30.67 21.28
CA CYS A 39 25.31 31.32 20.05
C CYS A 39 26.13 32.58 19.74
N SER A 40 26.53 32.76 18.48
CA SER A 40 26.64 34.09 17.90
C SER A 40 26.10 34.10 16.46
N ARG A 41 25.10 34.96 16.24
CA ARG A 41 24.55 35.33 14.94
C ARG A 41 25.57 36.23 14.23
N ALA A 42 25.81 35.98 12.94
CA ALA A 42 26.40 36.98 12.04
C ALA A 42 25.52 37.11 10.80
N SER A 43 24.96 38.31 10.69
CA SER A 43 24.16 38.86 9.61
C SER A 43 24.97 39.07 8.32
N ILE A 44 24.40 38.71 7.17
CA ILE A 44 24.95 39.03 5.84
C ILE A 44 24.30 40.34 5.35
N ARG A 45 25.12 41.36 5.13
CA ARG A 45 24.79 42.55 4.33
C ARG A 45 25.55 42.46 3.00
N ALA A 46 24.86 42.88 1.94
CA ALA A 46 25.37 42.98 0.58
C ALA A 46 26.44 44.08 0.44
N SER A 47 27.43 43.82 -0.42
CA SER A 47 28.16 44.86 -1.16
C SER A 47 28.64 44.33 -2.52
N SER A 48 28.69 45.25 -3.46
CA SER A 48 28.79 45.19 -4.91
C SER A 48 30.17 44.84 -5.50
N SER A 49 30.11 44.38 -6.76
CA SER A 49 30.94 44.67 -7.96
C SER A 49 32.43 44.30 -8.01
N GLU A 50 32.81 43.78 -9.19
CA GLU A 50 34.17 43.39 -9.68
C GLU A 50 34.56 41.98 -9.22
N ASP A 51 34.73 40.94 -10.07
CA ASP A 51 35.41 40.88 -11.35
C ASP A 51 34.86 39.76 -12.26
N ARG A 52 34.75 40.07 -13.56
CA ARG A 52 34.66 39.08 -14.64
C ARG A 52 36.08 38.65 -15.02
N GLN A 53 36.42 37.38 -14.85
CA GLN A 53 37.17 36.54 -15.81
C GLN A 53 37.61 35.22 -15.15
N VAL A 54 37.80 34.19 -15.99
CA VAL A 54 38.40 32.88 -15.70
C VAL A 54 37.46 31.79 -15.17
N THR A 55 36.47 31.43 -16.00
CA THR A 55 36.06 30.03 -16.15
C THR A 55 36.91 29.38 -17.23
N THR A 56 37.73 28.38 -16.88
CA THR A 56 38.10 27.16 -17.63
C THR A 56 39.45 26.63 -17.12
N SER A 57 39.43 25.68 -16.19
CA SER A 57 40.56 24.78 -15.91
C SER A 57 40.20 23.90 -14.73
N ILE A 58 39.76 22.65 -14.98
CA ILE A 58 40.05 21.40 -14.22
C ILE A 58 39.28 20.29 -14.95
N ILE A 59 39.71 19.92 -16.15
CA ILE A 59 39.51 18.58 -16.72
C ILE A 59 40.73 18.30 -17.62
N SER A 60 41.84 17.87 -17.03
CA SER A 60 42.86 17.08 -17.74
C SER A 60 43.82 16.41 -16.76
N ARG A 61 43.42 15.28 -16.19
CA ARG A 61 44.37 14.28 -15.68
C ARG A 61 43.67 12.94 -15.52
N MET A 62 43.82 12.12 -16.56
CA MET A 62 43.86 10.65 -16.55
C MET A 62 43.30 10.17 -17.87
N PHE A 63 44.13 10.06 -18.90
CA PHE A 63 44.08 9.02 -19.94
C PHE A 63 45.36 9.13 -20.76
N ARG A 64 46.40 8.41 -20.34
CA ARG A 64 47.52 8.03 -21.20
C ARG A 64 47.70 6.53 -21.05
N THR A 65 47.33 5.79 -22.08
CA THR A 65 48.12 4.73 -22.70
C THR A 65 47.27 4.00 -23.74
N SER A 66 47.54 4.25 -25.01
CA SER A 66 47.87 3.18 -25.98
C SER A 66 47.98 3.76 -27.39
N ASN A 67 49.05 3.33 -28.05
CA ASN A 67 49.45 3.69 -29.40
C ASN A 67 48.40 3.31 -30.45
N ARG A 68 48.14 4.18 -31.42
CA ARG A 68 48.36 3.91 -32.86
C ARG A 68 47.99 5.10 -33.76
N ARG A 69 49.01 5.48 -34.57
CA ARG A 69 49.02 6.15 -35.89
C ARG A 69 47.80 6.95 -36.34
N VAL A 70 48.03 8.25 -36.54
CA VAL A 70 47.25 9.14 -37.40
C VAL A 70 47.91 9.22 -38.79
N ILE A 71 47.14 9.01 -39.87
CA ILE A 71 47.36 9.60 -41.21
C ILE A 71 45.96 9.97 -41.76
N PRO A 72 45.80 11.12 -42.45
CA PRO A 72 44.55 11.88 -42.49
C PRO A 72 43.76 11.68 -43.79
N TYR A 73 42.47 12.04 -43.78
CA TYR A 73 41.80 12.46 -45.02
C TYR A 73 40.85 13.63 -44.79
N VAL A 74 41.08 14.66 -45.62
CA VAL A 74 40.33 15.90 -45.75
C VAL A 74 39.26 15.70 -46.82
N GLY A 75 38.07 16.25 -46.60
CA GLY A 75 37.02 16.43 -47.62
C GLY A 75 35.74 16.88 -46.92
N ARG A 76 35.54 18.20 -46.72
CA ARG A 76 34.72 19.10 -47.56
C ARG A 76 33.26 18.66 -47.73
N GLU A 77 32.38 19.61 -47.41
CA GLU A 77 30.98 19.75 -47.83
C GLU A 77 29.99 18.85 -47.05
N ASN A 78 28.92 19.33 -46.41
CA ASN A 78 27.99 20.37 -46.83
C ASN A 78 27.35 21.12 -45.64
N ALA A 79 27.21 22.42 -45.85
CA ALA A 79 26.40 23.34 -45.07
C ALA A 79 24.91 23.05 -45.30
N CYS A 80 24.36 22.01 -44.66
CA CYS A 80 22.91 21.77 -44.58
C CYS A 80 22.42 21.34 -43.19
N LEU A 81 23.24 21.47 -42.14
CA LEU A 81 22.90 21.00 -40.79
C LEU A 81 22.76 22.13 -39.75
N ARG A 82 22.50 23.37 -40.17
CA ARG A 82 22.32 24.51 -39.23
C ARG A 82 20.88 24.95 -39.01
N HIS A 83 19.89 24.32 -39.66
CA HIS A 83 18.47 24.58 -39.42
C HIS A 83 17.67 23.38 -38.88
N ALA A 84 18.31 22.23 -38.62
CA ALA A 84 17.64 21.05 -38.07
C ALA A 84 17.94 20.77 -36.58
N ILE A 85 18.84 21.54 -35.94
CA ILE A 85 19.29 21.27 -34.56
C ILE A 85 18.73 22.27 -33.54
N CYS A 86 18.09 23.36 -33.98
CA CYS A 86 17.50 24.35 -33.08
C CYS A 86 15.98 24.16 -32.83
N GLY A 87 15.38 23.07 -33.35
CA GLY A 87 13.94 22.80 -33.29
C GLY A 87 13.53 21.48 -32.61
N MET A 88 14.47 20.71 -32.05
CA MET A 88 14.16 19.38 -31.48
C MET A 88 14.69 19.19 -30.04
N ILE A 89 14.75 20.27 -29.25
CA ILE A 89 15.06 20.18 -27.80
C ILE A 89 13.84 20.55 -26.93
N ALA A 90 12.66 20.79 -27.53
CA ALA A 90 11.47 21.26 -26.81
C ALA A 90 10.36 20.22 -26.60
N GLN A 91 10.58 18.93 -26.86
CA GLN A 91 9.50 17.93 -26.77
C GLN A 91 9.96 16.58 -26.20
N HIS A 92 10.50 16.59 -24.99
CA HIS A 92 10.36 15.45 -24.10
C HIS A 92 10.34 15.97 -22.66
N PRO A 93 9.16 16.13 -22.04
CA PRO A 93 9.12 16.17 -20.58
C PRO A 93 9.46 14.75 -20.12
N LEU A 94 10.74 14.52 -19.84
CA LEU A 94 11.15 13.41 -19.01
C LEU A 94 10.33 13.49 -17.72
N MET A 95 9.63 12.41 -17.40
CA MET A 95 8.78 12.25 -16.24
C MET A 95 9.41 12.83 -14.97
N GLU A 96 8.97 14.02 -14.57
CA GLU A 96 9.10 14.48 -13.18
C GLU A 96 7.86 14.01 -12.43
N ALA A 97 7.70 12.70 -12.27
CA ALA A 97 6.83 12.15 -11.24
C ALA A 97 7.56 12.30 -9.91
N THR A 98 7.61 13.52 -9.38
CA THR A 98 8.09 13.75 -8.03
C THR A 98 7.01 13.30 -7.04
N MET A 99 7.42 12.84 -5.85
CA MET A 99 6.50 12.48 -4.76
C MET A 99 5.53 13.60 -4.36
N LEU A 100 5.79 14.84 -4.79
CA LEU A 100 4.97 16.01 -4.51
C LEU A 100 3.97 16.31 -5.64
N GLY A 101 4.11 15.68 -6.81
CA GLY A 101 3.59 16.27 -8.04
C GLY A 101 4.25 17.64 -8.30
N ASP A 102 3.82 18.34 -9.35
CA ASP A 102 4.34 19.67 -9.61
C ASP A 102 3.64 20.73 -8.73
N VAL A 103 3.92 20.71 -7.42
CA VAL A 103 3.43 21.70 -6.44
C VAL A 103 3.86 23.14 -6.77
N THR A 104 4.78 23.31 -7.72
CA THR A 104 5.27 24.62 -8.16
C THR A 104 4.42 25.22 -9.28
N LYS A 105 3.58 24.42 -9.94
CA LYS A 105 2.68 24.88 -10.99
C LYS A 105 1.33 25.34 -10.44
N TYR A 106 0.89 26.51 -10.91
CA TYR A 106 -0.47 26.96 -10.73
C TYR A 106 -1.44 26.01 -11.46
N GLN A 107 -2.45 25.53 -10.74
CA GLN A 107 -3.52 24.71 -11.30
C GLN A 107 -4.84 25.48 -11.20
N LYS A 108 -5.62 25.50 -12.28
CA LYS A 108 -6.93 26.14 -12.32
C LYS A 108 -8.03 25.18 -11.85
N ILE A 109 -7.81 24.56 -10.70
CA ILE A 109 -8.75 23.65 -10.02
C ILE A 109 -9.13 24.24 -8.67
N GLU A 110 -10.24 23.80 -8.10
CA GLU A 110 -10.68 24.29 -6.79
C GLU A 110 -10.78 23.17 -5.77
N SER A 111 -10.20 23.38 -4.58
CA SER A 111 -10.35 22.48 -3.45
C SER A 111 -11.74 22.56 -2.83
N ARG A 112 -12.23 21.40 -2.40
CA ARG A 112 -13.50 21.19 -1.72
C ARG A 112 -13.33 20.08 -0.67
N SER A 113 -14.21 20.07 0.32
CA SER A 113 -14.19 19.07 1.38
C SER A 113 -15.62 18.80 1.86
N ALA A 114 -16.06 17.55 1.76
CA ALA A 114 -17.33 17.10 2.29
C ALA A 114 -17.14 16.49 3.68
N SER A 115 -17.99 16.89 4.62
CA SER A 115 -18.06 16.35 5.98
C SER A 115 -19.48 16.54 6.50
N PHE A 116 -19.82 16.03 7.68
CA PHE A 116 -21.12 16.32 8.28
C PHE A 116 -21.35 17.81 8.59
N GLU A 117 -20.28 18.61 8.71
CA GLU A 117 -20.32 20.07 8.86
C GLU A 117 -20.45 20.82 7.51
N ASN A 118 -20.23 20.14 6.38
CA ASN A 118 -20.42 20.64 5.03
C ASN A 118 -20.76 19.50 4.05
N PRO A 119 -21.96 18.89 4.09
CA PRO A 119 -22.21 17.64 3.38
C PRO A 119 -22.05 17.73 1.85
N LYS A 120 -22.29 18.92 1.29
CA LYS A 120 -22.14 19.20 -0.15
C LYS A 120 -20.77 19.80 -0.53
N GLY A 121 -19.90 20.03 0.45
CA GLY A 121 -18.62 20.69 0.25
C GLY A 121 -18.70 22.13 -0.29
N GLU A 122 -19.86 22.81 -0.18
CA GLU A 122 -20.07 24.13 -0.79
C GLU A 122 -19.15 25.21 -0.22
N ARG A 123 -18.76 26.16 -1.09
CA ARG A 123 -17.88 27.28 -0.72
C ARG A 123 -18.53 28.13 0.38
N GLY A 124 -17.82 28.29 1.49
CA GLY A 124 -18.24 29.14 2.61
C GLY A 124 -19.45 28.61 3.42
N LYS A 125 -19.81 27.33 3.26
CA LYS A 125 -20.94 26.71 3.97
C LYS A 125 -20.54 25.80 5.14
N GLY A 126 -19.27 25.45 5.25
CA GLY A 126 -18.78 24.54 6.28
C GLY A 126 -18.78 25.13 7.69
N GLY A 127 -19.03 24.26 8.68
CA GLY A 127 -19.00 24.62 10.09
C GLY A 127 -20.14 25.54 10.49
N SER A 128 -21.26 25.54 9.77
CA SER A 128 -22.41 26.41 10.03
C SER A 128 -23.31 25.90 11.15
N ALA A 129 -23.21 24.61 11.52
CA ALA A 129 -23.99 24.03 12.60
C ALA A 129 -23.58 24.63 13.96
N ALA A 130 -24.58 24.96 14.77
CA ALA A 130 -24.39 25.44 16.13
C ALA A 130 -24.33 24.27 17.13
N SER A 131 -23.57 24.44 18.20
CA SER A 131 -23.61 23.56 19.38
C SER A 131 -23.93 24.38 20.64
N TRP A 132 -23.89 23.75 21.81
CA TRP A 132 -24.01 24.45 23.09
C TRP A 132 -22.87 25.47 23.34
N LEU A 133 -21.77 25.41 22.58
CA LEU A 133 -20.68 26.40 22.62
C LEU A 133 -20.98 27.65 21.77
N GLY A 134 -22.09 27.66 21.02
CA GLY A 134 -22.53 28.78 20.19
C GLY A 134 -22.58 28.46 18.69
N PRO A 135 -22.92 29.47 17.85
CA PRO A 135 -22.93 29.31 16.41
C PRO A 135 -21.53 29.03 15.88
N THR A 136 -21.43 28.23 14.83
CA THR A 136 -20.17 27.84 14.18
C THR A 136 -19.14 27.19 15.11
N ARG A 137 -19.62 26.40 16.09
CA ARG A 137 -18.79 25.69 17.07
C ARG A 137 -19.12 24.20 17.08
N LYS A 138 -18.81 23.49 15.99
CA LYS A 138 -18.83 22.02 15.92
C LYS A 138 -20.21 21.40 16.25
N GLY A 139 -21.25 21.83 15.52
CA GLY A 139 -22.63 21.37 15.75
C GLY A 139 -22.99 20.04 15.07
N ALA A 140 -22.18 19.57 14.12
CA ALA A 140 -22.45 18.39 13.31
C ALA A 140 -21.16 17.61 12.98
N ALA A 141 -20.23 17.48 13.92
CA ALA A 141 -18.95 16.81 13.66
C ALA A 141 -19.04 15.31 13.37
N HIS A 142 -20.10 14.65 13.83
CA HIS A 142 -20.37 13.24 13.63
C HIS A 142 -21.87 13.00 13.53
N LYS A 143 -22.22 11.81 13.04
CA LYS A 143 -23.58 11.29 13.11
C LYS A 143 -23.56 9.79 13.45
N PRO A 144 -24.62 9.27 14.10
CA PRO A 144 -24.82 7.83 14.15
C PRO A 144 -25.15 7.27 12.76
N VAL A 145 -24.86 5.99 12.55
CA VAL A 145 -25.29 5.22 11.38
C VAL A 145 -25.93 3.93 11.91
N PRO A 146 -27.28 3.89 12.06
CA PRO A 146 -27.97 2.70 12.56
C PRO A 146 -27.71 1.45 11.72
N ALA A 147 -28.00 0.28 12.29
CA ALA A 147 -27.91 -0.99 11.57
C ALA A 147 -28.73 -0.97 10.27
N GLY A 148 -28.12 -1.36 9.16
CA GLY A 148 -28.72 -1.35 7.81
C GLY A 148 -28.74 0.01 7.10
N GLU A 149 -28.41 1.10 7.79
CA GLU A 149 -28.49 2.45 7.22
C GLU A 149 -27.24 2.83 6.41
N THR A 150 -27.44 3.78 5.49
CA THR A 150 -26.38 4.32 4.63
C THR A 150 -26.21 5.82 4.82
N ALA A 151 -25.00 6.25 5.13
CA ALA A 151 -24.58 7.64 5.11
C ALA A 151 -23.95 7.99 3.75
N VAL A 152 -24.41 9.08 3.13
CA VAL A 152 -23.72 9.69 1.98
C VAL A 152 -22.55 10.52 2.52
N LEU A 153 -21.34 10.15 2.13
CA LEU A 153 -20.11 10.83 2.52
C LEU A 153 -19.79 12.00 1.57
N ALA A 154 -20.00 11.81 0.28
CA ALA A 154 -19.86 12.85 -0.72
C ALA A 154 -20.78 12.57 -1.90
N GLU A 155 -21.34 13.63 -2.47
CA GLU A 155 -22.08 13.60 -3.73
C GLU A 155 -21.72 14.89 -4.46
N VAL A 156 -21.00 14.75 -5.56
CA VAL A 156 -20.29 15.83 -6.24
C VAL A 156 -20.64 15.82 -7.72
N ASP A 157 -20.98 16.99 -8.26
CA ASP A 157 -21.23 17.20 -9.68
C ASP A 157 -20.02 17.81 -10.41
N GLY A 158 -19.90 17.47 -11.68
CA GLY A 158 -18.86 17.99 -12.59
C GLY A 158 -17.56 17.17 -12.54
N PRO A 159 -16.58 17.53 -13.39
CA PRO A 159 -15.29 16.86 -13.43
C PRO A 159 -14.46 17.20 -12.19
N GLY A 160 -13.80 16.20 -11.65
CA GLY A 160 -13.00 16.36 -10.44
C GLY A 160 -12.23 15.10 -10.07
N MET A 161 -11.62 15.13 -8.89
CA MET A 161 -10.93 13.97 -8.34
C MET A 161 -10.93 13.99 -6.80
N ILE A 162 -11.36 12.88 -6.20
CA ILE A 162 -11.19 12.63 -4.76
C ILE A 162 -9.70 12.36 -4.51
N ARG A 163 -9.11 13.04 -3.53
CA ARG A 163 -7.68 12.99 -3.23
C ARG A 163 -7.36 12.46 -1.85
N HIS A 164 -8.30 12.61 -0.93
CA HIS A 164 -8.11 12.18 0.44
C HIS A 164 -9.45 11.82 1.07
N ILE A 165 -9.47 10.71 1.80
CA ILE A 165 -10.56 10.32 2.68
C ILE A 165 -9.97 10.10 4.06
N TRP A 166 -10.51 10.80 5.05
CA TRP A 166 -10.27 10.53 6.46
C TRP A 166 -11.56 10.08 7.13
N MET A 167 -11.47 9.09 8.03
CA MET A 167 -12.57 8.78 8.94
C MET A 167 -12.12 8.15 10.26
N THR A 168 -13.00 8.20 11.24
CA THR A 168 -12.90 7.41 12.47
C THR A 168 -14.31 7.13 13.00
N PHE A 169 -14.46 5.99 13.66
CA PHE A 169 -15.69 5.54 14.27
C PHE A 169 -15.34 4.50 15.35
N GLU A 170 -16.30 3.72 15.83
CA GLU A 170 -16.03 2.59 16.71
C GLU A 170 -15.32 1.46 15.96
N LEU A 171 -14.04 1.24 16.25
CA LEU A 171 -13.16 0.33 15.48
C LEU A 171 -13.15 -1.10 16.02
N THR A 172 -14.33 -1.65 16.32
CA THR A 172 -14.47 -3.08 16.63
C THR A 172 -14.26 -3.91 15.36
N PRO A 173 -13.83 -5.18 15.49
CA PRO A 173 -13.70 -6.06 14.34
C PRO A 173 -14.99 -6.14 13.49
N GLU A 174 -16.14 -6.19 14.17
CA GLU A 174 -17.47 -6.27 13.56
C GLU A 174 -17.76 -5.03 12.70
N PHE A 175 -17.54 -3.81 13.21
CA PHE A 175 -17.77 -2.60 12.41
C PHE A 175 -16.74 -2.44 11.29
N LEU A 176 -15.46 -2.73 11.55
CA LEU A 176 -14.41 -2.62 10.53
C LEU A 176 -14.67 -3.54 9.33
N ARG A 177 -15.24 -4.72 9.56
CA ARG A 177 -15.49 -5.72 8.51
C ARG A 177 -16.93 -5.71 7.98
N GLY A 178 -17.88 -5.25 8.80
CA GLY A 178 -19.29 -5.20 8.48
C GLY A 178 -19.73 -3.88 7.84
N CYS A 179 -19.10 -2.75 8.18
CA CYS A 179 -19.32 -1.48 7.49
C CYS A 179 -18.59 -1.45 6.15
N VAL A 180 -19.26 -0.90 5.14
CA VAL A 180 -18.81 -0.97 3.74
C VAL A 180 -18.71 0.44 3.15
N ILE A 181 -17.61 0.72 2.45
CA ILE A 181 -17.48 1.89 1.60
C ILE A 181 -17.88 1.53 0.17
N ARG A 182 -18.68 2.41 -0.46
CA ARG A 182 -19.01 2.29 -1.89
C ARG A 182 -18.78 3.58 -2.63
N ALA A 183 -18.23 3.49 -3.83
CA ALA A 183 -18.06 4.64 -4.72
C ALA A 183 -18.65 4.38 -6.10
N TYR A 184 -19.32 5.41 -6.63
CA TYR A 184 -20.00 5.40 -7.92
C TYR A 184 -19.48 6.58 -8.74
N TRP A 185 -19.04 6.29 -9.96
CA TRP A 185 -18.48 7.29 -10.86
C TRP A 185 -19.48 7.63 -11.95
N ASP A 186 -19.60 8.92 -12.27
CA ASP A 186 -20.28 9.45 -13.45
C ASP A 186 -21.75 9.02 -13.62
N GLY A 187 -22.44 8.84 -12.50
CA GLY A 187 -23.85 8.44 -12.46
C GLY A 187 -24.08 6.94 -12.67
N ALA A 188 -23.04 6.11 -12.62
CA ALA A 188 -23.20 4.66 -12.69
C ALA A 188 -24.09 4.13 -11.56
N GLU A 189 -25.02 3.24 -11.90
CA GLU A 189 -25.93 2.60 -10.93
C GLU A 189 -25.22 1.61 -10.02
N LYS A 190 -24.14 0.98 -10.52
CA LYS A 190 -23.36 -0.02 -9.80
C LYS A 190 -22.05 0.58 -9.31
N PRO A 191 -21.58 0.20 -8.11
CA PRO A 191 -20.35 0.75 -7.57
C PRO A 191 -19.13 0.21 -8.32
N ALA A 192 -18.11 1.06 -8.45
CA ALA A 192 -16.77 0.68 -8.90
C ALA A 192 -15.84 0.36 -7.71
N VAL A 193 -16.20 0.82 -6.51
CA VAL A 193 -15.56 0.49 -5.24
C VAL A 193 -16.62 -0.15 -4.35
N GLU A 194 -16.37 -1.35 -3.85
CA GLU A 194 -17.18 -2.00 -2.81
C GLU A 194 -16.26 -2.83 -1.91
N CYS A 195 -16.05 -2.37 -0.67
CA CYS A 195 -15.06 -2.98 0.22
C CYS A 195 -15.41 -2.73 1.71
N PRO A 196 -15.15 -3.68 2.61
CA PRO A 196 -15.15 -3.42 4.05
C PRO A 196 -14.16 -2.32 4.43
N ILE A 197 -14.53 -1.51 5.42
CA ILE A 197 -13.78 -0.31 5.79
C ILE A 197 -12.36 -0.67 6.28
N GLY A 198 -12.19 -1.68 7.14
CA GLY A 198 -10.87 -2.07 7.64
C GLY A 198 -9.90 -2.41 6.51
N ASP A 199 -10.32 -3.30 5.62
CA ASP A 199 -9.53 -3.73 4.47
C ASP A 199 -9.25 -2.59 3.47
N PHE A 200 -10.25 -1.75 3.22
CA PHE A 200 -10.09 -0.57 2.36
C PHE A 200 -9.06 0.42 2.90
N PHE A 201 -8.92 0.51 4.23
CA PHE A 201 -7.95 1.40 4.89
C PHE A 201 -6.65 0.70 5.31
N GLY A 202 -6.44 -0.54 4.86
CA GLY A 202 -5.11 -1.17 4.83
C GLY A 202 -4.81 -2.20 5.92
N ILE A 203 -5.78 -2.59 6.75
CA ILE A 203 -5.62 -3.69 7.71
C ILE A 203 -6.83 -4.62 7.66
N ALA A 204 -6.58 -5.88 7.32
CA ALA A 204 -7.58 -6.93 7.24
C ALA A 204 -8.05 -7.42 8.62
N HIS A 205 -9.01 -8.34 8.63
CA HIS A 205 -9.49 -9.05 9.83
C HIS A 205 -10.13 -8.15 10.90
N GLY A 206 -10.55 -6.93 10.55
CA GLY A 206 -11.08 -5.99 11.54
C GLY A 206 -10.07 -5.67 12.65
N ARG A 207 -8.78 -5.66 12.31
CA ARG A 207 -7.70 -5.27 13.24
C ARG A 207 -7.28 -3.83 12.97
N THR A 208 -6.59 -3.25 13.95
CA THR A 208 -6.03 -1.91 13.86
C THR A 208 -4.58 -1.93 14.32
N ASN A 209 -3.74 -1.09 13.72
CA ASN A 209 -2.39 -0.82 14.14
C ASN A 209 -1.96 0.55 13.58
N HIS A 210 -0.89 1.12 14.12
CA HIS A 210 -0.27 2.28 13.52
C HIS A 210 0.60 1.86 12.32
N PHE A 211 0.29 2.40 11.14
CA PHE A 211 1.13 2.27 9.96
C PHE A 211 0.87 3.39 8.96
N PHE A 212 1.77 3.53 7.99
CA PHE A 212 1.53 4.26 6.76
C PHE A 212 2.20 3.54 5.58
N ASN A 213 1.64 3.72 4.39
CA ASN A 213 2.23 3.35 3.11
C ASN A 213 2.03 4.51 2.11
N ALA A 214 2.30 4.30 0.82
CA ALA A 214 2.19 5.35 -0.19
C ALA A 214 0.75 5.85 -0.44
N LEU A 215 -0.28 5.07 -0.09
CA LEU A 215 -1.68 5.29 -0.50
C LEU A 215 -2.66 5.28 0.69
N GLN A 216 -2.25 4.81 1.87
CA GLN A 216 -3.08 4.64 3.06
C GLN A 216 -2.27 4.90 4.32
N ALA A 217 -2.95 5.29 5.39
CA ALA A 217 -2.36 5.33 6.73
C ALA A 217 -3.43 5.12 7.80
N MET A 218 -3.07 4.38 8.85
CA MET A 218 -3.85 4.32 10.08
C MET A 218 -3.05 5.02 11.19
N GLN A 219 -3.29 6.31 11.33
CA GLN A 219 -2.59 7.14 12.30
C GLN A 219 -3.03 6.76 13.71
N GLU A 220 -2.08 6.44 14.58
CA GLU A 220 -2.32 5.99 15.95
C GLU A 220 -3.41 4.89 16.05
N GLY A 221 -3.45 3.95 15.10
CA GLY A 221 -4.39 2.84 15.08
C GLY A 221 -5.87 3.25 15.02
N SER A 222 -6.18 4.51 14.72
CA SER A 222 -7.55 5.04 14.82
C SER A 222 -7.94 6.12 13.82
N GLY A 223 -6.98 6.86 13.26
CA GLY A 223 -7.24 7.77 12.15
C GLY A 223 -7.06 7.06 10.81
N LEU A 224 -8.16 6.66 10.17
CA LEU A 224 -8.14 5.94 8.90
C LEU A 224 -8.00 6.95 7.75
N ASN A 225 -6.90 6.89 7.01
CA ASN A 225 -6.58 7.80 5.91
C ASN A 225 -6.35 7.02 4.60
N CYS A 226 -6.88 7.56 3.51
CA CYS A 226 -6.76 7.03 2.15
C CYS A 226 -6.38 8.17 1.20
N TYR A 227 -5.42 7.92 0.31
CA TYR A 227 -4.82 8.86 -0.64
C TYR A 227 -4.87 8.36 -2.09
N PHE A 228 -5.65 7.32 -2.38
CA PHE A 228 -5.91 6.92 -3.76
C PHE A 228 -6.56 8.09 -4.52
N GLN A 229 -6.04 8.41 -5.70
CA GLN A 229 -6.63 9.41 -6.59
C GLN A 229 -7.87 8.80 -7.26
N MET A 230 -9.05 9.39 -7.09
CA MET A 230 -10.28 8.84 -7.68
C MET A 230 -10.89 9.88 -8.63
N PRO A 231 -10.50 9.87 -9.92
CA PRO A 231 -11.03 10.79 -10.91
C PRO A 231 -12.50 10.49 -11.24
N PHE A 232 -13.23 11.54 -11.63
CA PHE A 232 -14.60 11.46 -12.13
C PHE A 232 -14.86 12.57 -13.14
N ALA A 233 -15.52 12.26 -14.26
CA ALA A 233 -15.73 13.22 -15.36
C ALA A 233 -17.04 14.02 -15.23
N LYS A 234 -18.09 13.41 -14.69
CA LYS A 234 -19.44 13.97 -14.55
C LYS A 234 -19.84 14.13 -13.10
N GLY A 235 -19.33 13.28 -12.21
CA GLY A 235 -19.60 13.36 -10.79
C GLY A 235 -19.21 12.10 -10.02
N ALA A 236 -19.24 12.18 -8.71
CA ALA A 236 -18.91 11.08 -7.82
C ALA A 236 -19.90 10.99 -6.67
N LYS A 237 -20.23 9.76 -6.28
CA LYS A 237 -20.97 9.48 -5.05
C LYS A 237 -20.18 8.49 -4.20
N LEU A 238 -19.95 8.83 -2.94
CA LEU A 238 -19.29 7.98 -1.95
C LEU A 238 -20.23 7.74 -0.78
N THR A 239 -20.39 6.49 -0.36
CA THR A 239 -21.28 6.10 0.74
C THR A 239 -20.59 5.21 1.75
N PHE A 240 -21.05 5.29 3.00
CA PHE A 240 -20.75 4.38 4.09
C PHE A 240 -22.03 3.66 4.48
N THR A 241 -22.07 2.34 4.40
CA THR A 241 -23.21 1.53 4.81
C THR A 241 -22.84 0.71 6.03
N ASN A 242 -23.65 0.79 7.09
CA ASN A 242 -23.53 -0.10 8.23
C ASN A 242 -24.35 -1.37 7.94
N GLU A 243 -23.71 -2.44 7.48
CA GLU A 243 -24.40 -3.72 7.21
C GLU A 243 -24.40 -4.66 8.42
N THR A 244 -23.90 -4.20 9.57
CA THR A 244 -23.98 -4.97 10.81
C THR A 244 -25.41 -4.95 11.37
N ASN A 245 -25.63 -5.76 12.40
CA ASN A 245 -26.85 -5.75 13.21
C ASN A 245 -26.75 -4.82 14.45
N GLN A 246 -25.74 -3.95 14.51
CA GLN A 246 -25.48 -3.05 15.64
C GLN A 246 -25.50 -1.60 15.17
N ASP A 247 -26.04 -0.71 16.00
CA ASP A 247 -26.05 0.72 15.69
C ASP A 247 -24.67 1.33 15.91
N LEU A 248 -24.13 1.99 14.87
CA LEU A 248 -22.89 2.74 15.01
C LEU A 248 -23.17 4.10 15.63
N GLY A 249 -22.68 4.32 16.85
CA GLY A 249 -22.99 5.54 17.61
C GLY A 249 -22.39 6.83 17.03
N SER A 250 -21.22 6.76 16.38
CA SER A 250 -20.55 7.95 15.87
C SER A 250 -19.61 7.65 14.71
N LEU A 251 -19.95 8.16 13.53
CA LEU A 251 -19.05 8.27 12.38
C LEU A 251 -18.53 9.71 12.25
N TYR A 252 -17.23 9.87 12.13
CA TYR A 252 -16.55 11.11 11.75
C TYR A 252 -15.86 10.89 10.41
N TYR A 253 -15.94 11.85 9.50
CA TYR A 253 -15.23 11.76 8.23
C TYR A 253 -14.91 13.12 7.60
N SER A 254 -14.00 13.09 6.64
CA SER A 254 -13.74 14.15 5.65
C SER A 254 -13.44 13.49 4.30
N VAL A 255 -14.05 13.98 3.22
CA VAL A 255 -13.71 13.62 1.85
C VAL A 255 -13.20 14.87 1.15
N ASP A 256 -11.91 14.94 0.90
CA ASP A 256 -11.27 16.08 0.24
C ASP A 256 -11.09 15.77 -1.24
N TYR A 257 -11.55 16.70 -2.08
CA TYR A 257 -11.57 16.56 -3.53
C TYR A 257 -11.28 17.90 -4.20
N THR A 258 -10.98 17.87 -5.49
CA THR A 258 -11.04 19.08 -6.31
C THR A 258 -12.08 18.96 -7.41
N ILE A 259 -12.45 20.13 -7.93
CA ILE A 259 -13.30 20.30 -9.11
C ILE A 259 -12.52 21.06 -10.18
N GLY A 260 -12.86 20.78 -11.45
CA GLY A 260 -12.21 21.37 -12.61
C GLY A 260 -10.95 20.63 -13.08
N ASP A 261 -10.71 19.43 -12.56
CA ASP A 261 -9.67 18.53 -13.06
C ASP A 261 -9.88 18.20 -14.53
N GLU A 262 -8.78 18.05 -15.27
CA GLU A 262 -8.81 17.56 -16.64
C GLU A 262 -8.98 16.04 -16.62
N ILE A 263 -10.10 15.56 -17.17
CA ILE A 263 -10.46 14.15 -17.28
C ILE A 263 -10.67 13.87 -18.77
N ASP A 264 -9.77 13.09 -19.36
CA ASP A 264 -9.76 12.76 -20.78
C ASP A 264 -10.16 11.29 -21.03
N ASP A 265 -10.22 10.89 -22.30
CA ASP A 265 -10.63 9.53 -22.72
C ASP A 265 -9.65 8.42 -22.28
N ASP A 266 -8.43 8.81 -21.86
CA ASP A 266 -7.40 7.90 -21.35
C ASP A 266 -7.36 7.84 -19.82
N THR A 267 -8.17 8.67 -19.14
CA THR A 267 -8.28 8.66 -17.70
C THR A 267 -8.94 7.37 -17.20
N LEU A 268 -8.22 6.64 -16.35
CA LEU A 268 -8.70 5.43 -15.71
C LEU A 268 -9.37 5.75 -14.37
N TYR A 269 -10.37 4.96 -14.00
CA TYR A 269 -11.16 5.15 -12.79
C TYR A 269 -10.72 4.18 -11.72
N PHE A 270 -10.72 4.65 -10.48
CA PHE A 270 -10.34 3.85 -9.32
C PHE A 270 -11.40 2.78 -9.02
N HIS A 271 -10.95 1.56 -8.75
CA HIS A 271 -11.80 0.43 -8.38
C HIS A 271 -11.23 -0.29 -7.16
N ALA A 272 -12.13 -0.87 -6.37
CA ALA A 272 -11.75 -1.80 -5.32
C ALA A 272 -12.83 -2.87 -5.12
N THR A 273 -12.39 -4.08 -4.81
CA THR A 273 -13.28 -5.21 -4.47
C THR A 273 -12.71 -5.98 -3.29
N PHE A 274 -13.59 -6.72 -2.61
CA PHE A 274 -13.23 -7.57 -1.49
C PHE A 274 -13.65 -9.02 -1.74
N GLN A 275 -12.72 -9.95 -1.51
CA GLN A 275 -12.91 -11.40 -1.61
C GLN A 275 -12.53 -12.07 -0.30
N ARG A 276 -13.22 -13.16 0.06
CA ARG A 276 -12.86 -14.03 1.19
C ARG A 276 -13.21 -15.47 0.90
N GLN A 277 -12.37 -16.39 1.34
CA GLN A 277 -12.65 -17.83 1.43
C GLN A 277 -12.24 -18.31 2.82
N ASN A 278 -13.20 -18.83 3.59
CA ASN A 278 -12.99 -19.36 4.94
C ASN A 278 -13.64 -20.75 5.08
N PRO A 279 -12.88 -21.85 4.92
CA PRO A 279 -11.49 -21.92 4.48
C PRO A 279 -11.36 -21.91 2.95
N THR A 280 -10.13 -21.73 2.45
CA THR A 280 -9.78 -21.94 1.03
C THR A 280 -9.90 -23.41 0.64
N VAL A 281 -10.09 -23.66 -0.65
CA VAL A 281 -10.22 -25.02 -1.19
C VAL A 281 -8.85 -25.53 -1.63
N MET A 282 -8.44 -26.70 -1.11
CA MET A 282 -7.18 -27.36 -1.48
C MET A 282 -7.03 -27.48 -3.00
N LEU A 283 -5.81 -27.28 -3.52
CA LEU A 283 -5.47 -27.33 -4.95
C LEU A 283 -6.19 -26.28 -5.82
N LYS A 284 -6.80 -25.26 -5.21
CA LYS A 284 -7.38 -24.11 -5.91
C LYS A 284 -6.82 -22.83 -5.35
N ASP A 285 -6.13 -22.09 -6.19
CA ASP A 285 -5.58 -20.79 -5.84
C ASP A 285 -6.71 -19.84 -5.37
N PHE A 286 -6.46 -19.11 -4.30
CA PHE A 286 -7.33 -18.06 -3.80
C PHE A 286 -7.33 -16.89 -4.78
N VAL A 287 -8.51 -16.54 -5.27
CA VAL A 287 -8.69 -15.45 -6.24
C VAL A 287 -8.74 -14.11 -5.50
N ILE A 288 -7.71 -13.29 -5.67
CA ILE A 288 -7.65 -11.91 -5.15
C ILE A 288 -8.52 -10.99 -6.00
N LEU A 289 -8.37 -11.09 -7.32
CA LEU A 289 -9.14 -10.34 -8.30
C LEU A 289 -9.68 -11.31 -9.36
N PRO A 290 -11.00 -11.60 -9.35
CA PRO A 290 -11.64 -12.35 -10.42
C PRO A 290 -11.41 -11.67 -11.77
N THR A 291 -11.43 -12.43 -12.86
CA THR A 291 -11.17 -11.90 -14.21
C THR A 291 -11.95 -10.61 -14.46
N ARG A 292 -11.21 -9.56 -14.80
CA ARG A 292 -11.75 -8.25 -15.17
C ARG A 292 -11.43 -7.96 -16.62
N HIS A 293 -12.41 -7.46 -17.36
CA HIS A 293 -12.21 -7.04 -18.75
C HIS A 293 -12.04 -5.54 -18.90
N GLY A 294 -11.19 -5.13 -19.85
CA GLY A 294 -10.88 -3.74 -20.16
C GLY A 294 -9.39 -3.47 -20.18
N ARG A 295 -9.02 -2.19 -20.17
CA ARG A 295 -7.62 -1.75 -20.04
C ARG A 295 -7.43 -1.04 -18.71
N GLY A 296 -6.27 -1.24 -18.11
CA GLY A 296 -6.02 -0.66 -16.81
C GLY A 296 -4.66 -1.00 -16.22
N ARG A 297 -4.56 -0.76 -14.91
CA ARG A 297 -3.38 -1.01 -14.10
C ARG A 297 -3.81 -1.58 -12.75
N PHE A 298 -3.34 -2.76 -12.42
CA PHE A 298 -3.44 -3.30 -11.07
C PHE A 298 -2.51 -2.52 -10.13
N LEU A 299 -3.05 -1.99 -9.04
CA LEU A 299 -2.27 -1.22 -8.08
C LEU A 299 -1.74 -2.09 -6.95
N GLY A 300 -2.43 -3.14 -6.57
CA GLY A 300 -2.03 -3.95 -5.42
C GLY A 300 -3.22 -4.43 -4.60
N CYS A 301 -2.90 -4.95 -3.41
CA CYS A 301 -3.89 -5.55 -2.53
C CYS A 301 -3.49 -5.46 -1.06
N VAL A 302 -4.50 -5.50 -0.20
CA VAL A 302 -4.39 -5.80 1.23
C VAL A 302 -4.91 -7.23 1.41
N ILE A 303 -4.10 -8.10 2.00
CA ILE A 303 -4.41 -9.52 2.20
C ILE A 303 -4.46 -9.80 3.71
N GLY A 304 -5.47 -10.57 4.11
CA GLY A 304 -5.60 -11.14 5.44
C GLY A 304 -5.49 -12.66 5.36
N VAL A 305 -4.61 -13.24 6.17
CA VAL A 305 -4.48 -14.70 6.33
C VAL A 305 -4.69 -15.09 7.78
N ARG A 306 -5.52 -16.09 8.02
CA ARG A 306 -5.60 -16.79 9.30
C ARG A 306 -5.36 -18.26 9.07
N THR A 307 -4.31 -18.76 9.69
CA THR A 307 -3.89 -20.15 9.51
C THR A 307 -4.67 -21.11 10.40
N ASN A 308 -5.07 -22.24 9.84
CA ASN A 308 -5.72 -23.35 10.54
C ASN A 308 -4.74 -24.46 10.97
N SER A 309 -3.44 -24.33 10.62
CA SER A 309 -2.39 -25.26 11.04
C SER A 309 -1.08 -24.54 11.39
N PRO A 310 -0.24 -25.12 12.28
CA PRO A 310 0.88 -24.42 12.91
C PRO A 310 2.17 -24.38 12.10
N GLN A 311 2.20 -24.97 10.91
CA GLN A 311 3.35 -24.95 10.03
C GLN A 311 3.35 -23.71 9.12
N TRP A 312 4.49 -23.40 8.49
CA TRP A 312 4.66 -22.23 7.64
C TRP A 312 3.64 -22.22 6.49
N TRP A 313 3.08 -21.05 6.17
CA TRP A 313 1.92 -20.92 5.28
C TRP A 313 2.18 -20.14 4.00
N GLY A 314 3.38 -19.59 3.85
CA GLY A 314 3.68 -18.57 2.84
C GLY A 314 4.52 -19.04 1.66
N GLU A 315 4.64 -20.32 1.35
CA GLU A 315 5.39 -20.76 0.14
C GLU A 315 4.60 -20.57 -1.16
N GLY A 316 3.33 -20.18 -1.07
CA GLY A 316 2.45 -20.03 -2.24
C GLY A 316 2.80 -18.83 -3.12
N GLU A 317 2.79 -19.05 -4.44
CA GLU A 317 3.11 -18.04 -5.45
C GLU A 317 1.96 -17.02 -5.62
N PHE A 318 2.34 -15.75 -5.79
CA PHE A 318 1.46 -14.70 -6.34
C PHE A 318 1.42 -14.81 -7.86
N LYS A 319 0.23 -14.82 -8.46
CA LYS A 319 0.05 -15.06 -9.90
C LYS A 319 -0.83 -14.00 -10.53
N VAL A 320 -0.38 -13.48 -11.68
CA VAL A 320 -1.16 -12.56 -12.52
C VAL A 320 -1.26 -13.09 -13.93
N TYR A 321 -2.49 -13.30 -14.37
CA TYR A 321 -2.86 -13.70 -15.73
C TYR A 321 -3.27 -12.44 -16.47
N LEU A 322 -2.64 -12.17 -17.61
CA LEU A 322 -2.82 -10.94 -18.37
C LEU A 322 -3.27 -11.25 -19.80
N ASP A 323 -4.20 -10.45 -20.30
CA ASP A 323 -4.49 -10.28 -21.72
C ASP A 323 -4.73 -11.58 -22.52
N GLY A 324 -5.47 -12.51 -21.92
CA GLY A 324 -5.84 -13.79 -22.53
C GLY A 324 -5.07 -15.01 -22.00
N ASP A 325 -4.21 -14.84 -20.99
CA ASP A 325 -3.63 -15.96 -20.24
C ASP A 325 -4.74 -16.88 -19.67
N THR A 326 -4.59 -18.19 -19.85
CA THR A 326 -5.55 -19.19 -19.36
C THR A 326 -4.97 -20.01 -18.21
N ASP A 327 -4.10 -20.96 -18.55
CA ASP A 327 -3.64 -22.02 -17.65
C ASP A 327 -2.40 -21.61 -16.85
N LEU A 328 -1.59 -20.68 -17.37
CA LEU A 328 -0.35 -20.23 -16.76
C LEU A 328 -0.31 -18.69 -16.72
N PRO A 329 0.20 -18.09 -15.63
CA PRO A 329 0.27 -16.64 -15.49
C PRO A 329 1.50 -16.05 -16.19
N THR A 330 1.36 -14.85 -16.74
CA THR A 330 2.49 -14.04 -17.21
C THR A 330 3.41 -13.61 -16.06
N ILE A 331 2.85 -13.29 -14.89
CA ILE A 331 3.63 -12.92 -13.69
C ILE A 331 3.45 -13.99 -12.63
N CYS A 332 4.56 -14.58 -12.18
CA CYS A 332 4.59 -15.61 -11.15
C CYS A 332 5.67 -15.28 -10.11
N GLY A 333 5.27 -15.25 -8.84
CA GLY A 333 6.18 -15.11 -7.70
C GLY A 333 6.80 -16.44 -7.28
N THR A 334 7.52 -16.44 -6.15
CA THR A 334 8.19 -17.62 -5.57
C THR A 334 7.65 -18.04 -4.20
N GLY A 335 6.91 -17.14 -3.54
CA GLY A 335 6.34 -17.31 -2.21
C GLY A 335 5.51 -16.09 -1.83
N THR A 336 4.70 -16.21 -0.81
CA THR A 336 3.82 -15.14 -0.32
C THR A 336 4.63 -14.10 0.47
N GLU A 337 5.59 -14.51 1.29
CA GLU A 337 6.52 -13.59 1.94
C GLU A 337 7.44 -12.92 0.92
N ASP A 338 7.84 -13.66 -0.12
CA ASP A 338 8.65 -13.13 -1.22
C ASP A 338 7.85 -12.09 -2.02
N TYR A 339 6.55 -12.34 -2.25
CA TYR A 339 5.66 -11.34 -2.82
C TYR A 339 5.59 -10.08 -1.94
N LEU A 340 5.68 -10.17 -0.62
CA LEU A 340 5.75 -8.99 0.24
C LEU A 340 7.09 -8.22 0.08
N GLY A 341 8.11 -8.83 -0.51
CA GLY A 341 9.49 -8.35 -0.47
C GLY A 341 10.18 -8.64 0.87
N SER A 342 9.61 -9.55 1.68
CA SER A 342 10.26 -10.14 2.85
C SER A 342 11.10 -11.35 2.43
N ALA A 343 11.58 -12.13 3.40
CA ALA A 343 12.24 -13.41 3.16
C ALA A 343 12.30 -14.22 4.46
N TRP A 344 12.29 -15.56 4.33
CA TRP A 344 12.47 -16.48 5.46
C TRP A 344 11.40 -16.32 6.56
N GLY A 345 10.16 -16.15 6.13
CA GLY A 345 9.03 -15.82 7.01
C GLY A 345 8.58 -14.37 6.86
N CYS A 346 7.63 -13.96 7.72
CA CYS A 346 7.10 -12.60 7.73
C CYS A 346 6.95 -12.10 9.17
N GLY A 347 7.48 -10.90 9.46
CA GLY A 347 7.37 -10.23 10.75
C GLY A 347 6.58 -8.92 10.62
N GLU A 348 6.10 -8.36 11.74
CA GLU A 348 5.34 -7.09 11.72
C GLU A 348 6.24 -5.92 11.28
N HIS A 349 5.86 -5.22 10.22
CA HIS A 349 6.57 -4.05 9.67
C HIS A 349 5.68 -3.27 8.68
N PHE A 350 6.09 -2.06 8.31
CA PHE A 350 5.48 -1.33 7.20
C PHE A 350 6.52 -0.49 6.45
N ALA A 351 6.31 -0.32 5.14
CA ALA A 351 7.11 0.54 4.25
C ALA A 351 6.20 1.17 3.17
N LEU A 352 6.76 1.98 2.28
CA LEU A 352 5.94 2.72 1.31
C LEU A 352 5.12 1.82 0.36
N TYR A 353 5.70 0.71 -0.10
CA TYR A 353 5.08 -0.11 -1.15
C TYR A 353 4.70 -1.51 -0.69
N SER A 354 5.23 -2.01 0.43
CA SER A 354 4.84 -3.29 0.99
C SER A 354 5.06 -3.33 2.50
N GLY A 355 4.31 -4.19 3.19
CA GLY A 355 4.46 -4.38 4.63
C GLY A 355 3.39 -5.28 5.25
N ALA A 356 3.66 -5.78 6.45
CA ALA A 356 2.72 -6.54 7.25
C ALA A 356 2.40 -5.77 8.55
N PRO A 357 1.47 -4.80 8.51
CA PRO A 357 1.21 -3.91 9.65
C PRO A 357 0.53 -4.63 10.82
N TYR A 358 0.12 -5.88 10.66
CA TYR A 358 -0.42 -6.65 11.78
C TYR A 358 -0.01 -8.12 11.65
N ILE A 359 0.73 -8.64 12.64
CA ILE A 359 1.00 -10.08 12.77
C ILE A 359 0.81 -10.49 14.22
N ALA A 360 -0.15 -11.38 14.45
CA ALA A 360 -0.27 -12.09 15.72
C ALA A 360 0.20 -13.54 15.53
N LEU A 361 1.13 -13.98 16.37
CA LEU A 361 1.62 -15.37 16.39
C LEU A 361 1.05 -16.08 17.61
N GLU A 362 0.57 -17.30 17.43
CA GLU A 362 0.16 -18.16 18.54
C GLU A 362 1.41 -18.58 19.35
N PRO A 363 1.47 -18.35 20.68
CA PRO A 363 2.65 -18.63 21.48
C PRO A 363 3.10 -20.09 21.45
N SER A 364 2.17 -21.03 21.27
CA SER A 364 2.45 -22.47 21.22
C SER A 364 2.77 -23.00 19.81
N ALA A 365 2.62 -22.17 18.78
CA ALA A 365 2.72 -22.58 17.38
C ALA A 365 3.39 -21.50 16.52
N ARG A 366 4.69 -21.70 16.25
CA ARG A 366 5.59 -20.73 15.60
C ARG A 366 5.02 -20.03 14.35
N TRP A 367 4.21 -20.72 13.55
CA TRP A 367 3.66 -20.18 12.30
C TRP A 367 2.14 -20.10 12.27
N GLN A 368 1.47 -20.49 13.35
CA GLN A 368 0.04 -20.24 13.45
C GLN A 368 -0.16 -18.74 13.66
N THR A 369 -0.72 -18.07 12.66
CA THR A 369 -0.78 -16.63 12.62
C THR A 369 -2.13 -16.08 12.20
N LEU A 370 -2.41 -14.89 12.70
CA LEU A 370 -3.32 -13.93 12.09
C LEU A 370 -2.45 -12.82 11.48
N ALA A 371 -2.36 -12.79 10.15
CA ALA A 371 -1.55 -11.84 9.42
C ALA A 371 -2.42 -10.91 8.57
N SER A 372 -2.08 -9.63 8.56
CA SER A 372 -2.52 -8.68 7.54
C SER A 372 -1.29 -8.03 6.91
N PHE A 373 -1.25 -8.04 5.58
CA PHE A 373 -0.16 -7.45 4.81
C PHE A 373 -0.68 -6.78 3.53
N TYR A 374 0.14 -5.93 2.95
CA TYR A 374 -0.17 -5.25 1.69
C TYR A 374 1.05 -5.21 0.78
N ARG A 375 0.77 -5.09 -0.52
CA ARG A 375 1.75 -4.68 -1.53
C ARG A 375 1.08 -3.80 -2.58
N PHE A 376 1.77 -2.74 -2.97
CA PHE A 376 1.37 -1.79 -3.99
C PHE A 376 2.43 -1.66 -5.09
N HIS A 377 2.01 -1.97 -6.31
CA HIS A 377 2.77 -1.92 -7.56
C HIS A 377 2.86 -0.50 -8.12
N ILE A 378 3.33 0.46 -7.31
CA ILE A 378 3.50 1.88 -7.73
C ILE A 378 4.79 2.05 -8.52
N ALA A 379 5.91 1.57 -7.97
CA ALA A 379 7.22 1.64 -8.62
C ALA A 379 7.40 0.56 -9.71
N ASP A 380 6.68 -0.55 -9.59
CA ASP A 380 6.72 -1.73 -10.44
C ASP A 380 5.32 -2.03 -11.03
N PRO A 381 4.80 -1.19 -11.95
CA PRO A 381 3.43 -1.27 -12.45
C PRO A 381 3.08 -2.61 -13.11
N ILE A 382 1.85 -3.07 -12.87
CA ILE A 382 1.23 -4.19 -13.59
C ILE A 382 0.09 -3.63 -14.46
N PHE A 383 0.29 -3.61 -15.78
CA PHE A 383 -0.70 -3.15 -16.76
C PHE A 383 -1.42 -4.32 -17.43
N PHE A 384 -2.65 -4.09 -17.86
CA PHE A 384 -3.42 -4.99 -18.70
C PHE A 384 -4.18 -4.20 -19.77
N HIS A 385 -4.37 -4.80 -20.93
CA HIS A 385 -4.96 -4.15 -22.11
C HIS A 385 -6.30 -4.76 -22.54
N LYS A 386 -6.59 -5.99 -22.13
CA LYS A 386 -7.83 -6.72 -22.43
C LYS A 386 -8.45 -7.32 -21.18
N ASP A 387 -7.65 -7.98 -20.35
CA ASP A 387 -8.14 -8.61 -19.13
C ASP A 387 -7.03 -8.91 -18.12
N ILE A 388 -7.44 -9.09 -16.86
CA ILE A 388 -6.57 -9.46 -15.76
C ILE A 388 -7.29 -10.40 -14.80
N ARG A 389 -6.58 -11.42 -14.29
CA ARG A 389 -6.92 -12.19 -13.08
C ARG A 389 -5.73 -12.22 -12.14
N VAL A 390 -5.98 -12.09 -10.84
CA VAL A 390 -4.94 -12.13 -9.80
C VAL A 390 -5.28 -13.19 -8.78
N ASP A 391 -4.36 -14.13 -8.59
CA ASP A 391 -4.52 -15.27 -7.70
C ASP A 391 -3.33 -15.35 -6.72
N MET A 392 -3.53 -16.06 -5.61
CA MET A 392 -2.49 -16.43 -4.66
C MET A 392 -2.62 -17.92 -4.34
N GLN A 393 -1.51 -18.64 -4.29
CA GLN A 393 -1.52 -20.04 -3.88
C GLN A 393 -1.52 -20.21 -2.36
N GLN A 394 -2.15 -21.28 -1.87
CA GLN A 394 -2.14 -21.66 -0.46
C GLN A 394 -1.21 -22.85 -0.27
N ILE A 395 0.09 -22.57 -0.24
CA ILE A 395 1.12 -23.61 -0.05
C ILE A 395 1.95 -23.26 1.18
N GLY A 396 2.13 -24.26 2.03
CA GLY A 396 3.01 -24.20 3.19
C GLY A 396 4.36 -24.83 2.94
N GLY A 397 5.28 -24.53 3.85
CA GLY A 397 6.66 -25.02 3.79
C GLY A 397 7.15 -25.64 5.08
N GLY A 398 8.28 -26.31 4.96
CA GLY A 398 9.03 -26.91 6.06
C GLY A 398 10.36 -27.46 5.56
N TRP A 399 11.20 -27.90 6.49
CA TRP A 399 12.49 -28.50 6.15
C TRP A 399 12.40 -30.02 6.17
N LEU A 400 12.89 -30.66 5.12
CA LEU A 400 13.11 -32.11 5.13
C LEU A 400 14.26 -32.46 6.08
N PRO A 401 14.19 -33.58 6.83
CA PRO A 401 15.27 -34.02 7.71
C PRO A 401 16.61 -34.23 6.99
N GLN A 402 16.57 -34.55 5.69
CA GLN A 402 17.73 -34.80 4.83
C GLN A 402 18.27 -33.53 4.15
N GLY A 403 17.68 -32.36 4.42
CA GLY A 403 17.94 -31.11 3.71
C GLY A 403 17.04 -30.92 2.49
N GLY A 404 16.67 -29.67 2.21
CA GLY A 404 15.70 -29.29 1.16
C GLY A 404 14.35 -28.86 1.71
N ILE A 405 13.57 -28.19 0.86
CA ILE A 405 12.25 -27.64 1.19
C ILE A 405 11.19 -28.73 0.98
N ASN A 406 10.34 -28.93 1.97
CA ASN A 406 9.09 -29.68 1.86
C ASN A 406 7.94 -28.70 1.68
N ILE A 407 7.21 -28.78 0.57
CA ILE A 407 6.01 -27.98 0.32
C ILE A 407 4.75 -28.85 0.43
N TYR A 408 3.65 -28.26 0.90
CA TYR A 408 2.37 -28.94 1.01
C TYR A 408 1.20 -27.96 0.85
N GLU A 409 0.12 -28.45 0.29
CA GLU A 409 -1.13 -27.70 0.13
C GLU A 409 -1.75 -27.32 1.48
N ARG A 410 -2.45 -26.18 1.51
CA ARG A 410 -3.09 -25.64 2.71
C ARG A 410 -4.52 -25.19 2.47
N SER A 411 -5.29 -25.22 3.55
CA SER A 411 -6.67 -24.74 3.62
C SER A 411 -6.79 -23.86 4.86
N ASP A 412 -6.83 -22.56 4.63
CA ASP A 412 -6.77 -21.49 5.64
C ASP A 412 -7.85 -20.44 5.34
N ASP A 413 -8.06 -19.47 6.23
CA ASP A 413 -8.97 -18.34 5.97
C ASP A 413 -8.19 -17.21 5.29
N TRP A 414 -8.54 -16.94 4.03
CA TRP A 414 -7.92 -15.90 3.21
C TRP A 414 -8.94 -14.84 2.83
N SER A 415 -8.52 -13.59 2.86
CA SER A 415 -9.28 -12.47 2.34
C SER A 415 -8.38 -11.47 1.65
N ALA A 416 -8.91 -10.73 0.68
CA ALA A 416 -8.19 -9.67 0.02
C ALA A 416 -9.11 -8.51 -0.37
N ALA A 417 -8.64 -7.29 -0.14
CA ALA A 417 -9.09 -6.11 -0.86
C ALA A 417 -8.12 -5.84 -2.02
N ALA A 418 -8.62 -5.88 -3.24
CA ALA A 418 -7.85 -5.59 -4.45
C ALA A 418 -8.13 -4.16 -4.92
N PHE A 419 -7.09 -3.45 -5.39
CA PHE A 419 -7.16 -2.07 -5.84
C PHE A 419 -6.59 -1.93 -7.25
N TRP A 420 -7.28 -1.25 -8.15
CA TRP A 420 -6.81 -1.05 -9.52
C TRP A 420 -7.44 0.19 -10.15
N TYR A 421 -6.84 0.62 -11.26
CA TYR A 421 -7.42 1.60 -12.16
C TYR A 421 -7.83 0.90 -13.45
N GLN A 422 -9.02 1.20 -13.97
CA GLN A 422 -9.44 0.72 -15.29
C GLN A 422 -10.43 1.69 -15.92
N THR A 423 -10.62 1.58 -17.23
CA THR A 423 -11.75 2.21 -17.90
C THR A 423 -13.08 1.76 -17.30
N PRO A 424 -14.14 2.57 -17.36
CA PRO A 424 -15.48 2.13 -16.97
C PRO A 424 -15.80 0.78 -17.61
N GLY A 425 -16.22 -0.18 -16.80
CA GLY A 425 -16.25 -1.58 -17.19
C GLY A 425 -17.41 -2.32 -16.57
N GLU A 426 -17.28 -3.65 -16.56
CA GLU A 426 -18.31 -4.53 -16.04
C GLU A 426 -18.54 -4.34 -14.52
N PRO A 427 -19.68 -4.78 -13.98
CA PRO A 427 -19.97 -4.74 -12.55
C PRO A 427 -18.89 -5.44 -11.71
N LEU A 428 -18.67 -4.99 -10.48
CA LEU A 428 -17.82 -5.71 -9.54
C LEU A 428 -18.36 -7.14 -9.31
N PRO A 429 -17.47 -8.11 -9.04
CA PRO A 429 -17.91 -9.42 -8.56
C PRO A 429 -18.68 -9.26 -7.23
N PRO A 430 -19.62 -10.16 -6.92
CA PRO A 430 -20.34 -10.10 -5.65
C PRO A 430 -19.38 -10.13 -4.46
N MET A 431 -19.56 -9.20 -3.53
CA MET A 431 -18.89 -9.23 -2.25
C MET A 431 -19.56 -10.26 -1.33
N PRO A 432 -18.81 -11.03 -0.52
CA PRO A 432 -19.39 -11.90 0.50
C PRO A 432 -20.38 -11.16 1.41
N SER A 433 -21.41 -11.87 1.87
CA SER A 433 -22.42 -11.32 2.78
C SER A 433 -21.80 -10.83 4.09
N CYS A 434 -22.53 -10.01 4.86
CA CYS A 434 -22.02 -9.50 6.13
C CYS A 434 -21.64 -10.65 7.07
N GLU A 435 -22.51 -11.66 7.18
CA GLU A 435 -22.26 -12.86 7.98
C GLU A 435 -20.96 -13.56 7.54
N GLU A 436 -20.80 -13.85 6.25
CA GLU A 436 -19.62 -14.54 5.72
C GLU A 436 -18.32 -13.76 5.93
N ARG A 437 -18.33 -12.42 5.81
CA ARG A 437 -17.11 -11.63 5.98
C ARG A 437 -16.80 -11.30 7.44
N THR A 438 -17.80 -11.29 8.34
CA THR A 438 -17.62 -11.08 9.78
C THR A 438 -17.47 -12.38 10.58
N ALA A 439 -17.57 -13.55 9.95
CA ALA A 439 -17.38 -14.83 10.63
C ALA A 439 -15.98 -14.93 11.27
N ASP A 440 -15.95 -15.46 12.49
CA ASP A 440 -14.75 -15.78 13.27
C ASP A 440 -13.84 -14.57 13.61
N LEU A 441 -14.36 -13.36 13.76
CA LEU A 441 -13.51 -12.16 14.01
C LEU A 441 -13.03 -11.97 15.45
N GLU A 442 -13.52 -12.78 16.39
CA GLU A 442 -13.18 -12.71 17.82
C GLU A 442 -11.67 -12.66 18.04
N ARG A 443 -11.22 -11.77 18.95
CA ARG A 443 -9.80 -11.63 19.28
C ARG A 443 -9.38 -12.72 20.25
N LYS A 444 -8.33 -13.46 19.89
CA LYS A 444 -7.67 -14.39 20.81
C LYS A 444 -6.77 -13.66 21.82
N PRO A 445 -6.43 -14.27 22.98
CA PRO A 445 -5.61 -13.61 24.00
C PRO A 445 -4.22 -13.15 23.55
N HIS A 446 -3.62 -13.82 22.56
CA HIS A 446 -2.29 -13.47 22.04
C HIS A 446 -2.35 -12.37 20.95
N GLU A 447 -3.54 -12.02 20.48
CA GLU A 447 -3.74 -10.97 19.50
C GLU A 447 -3.66 -9.61 20.18
N LYS A 448 -2.60 -8.86 19.90
CA LYS A 448 -2.42 -7.54 20.49
C LYS A 448 -3.47 -6.59 19.93
N ALA A 449 -4.20 -5.93 20.83
CA ALA A 449 -4.92 -4.71 20.49
C ALA A 449 -3.89 -3.59 20.27
N TYR A 450 -4.15 -2.68 19.34
CA TYR A 450 -3.36 -1.46 19.30
C TYR A 450 -3.61 -0.63 20.56
N GLU A 451 -2.57 -0.45 21.36
CA GLU A 451 -2.60 0.41 22.55
C GLU A 451 -2.01 1.77 22.19
N ARG A 452 -2.89 2.77 22.10
CA ARG A 452 -2.45 4.15 21.95
C ARG A 452 -1.63 4.54 23.18
N LYS A 453 -0.39 4.98 22.98
CA LYS A 453 0.41 5.61 24.06
C LYS A 453 -0.38 6.82 24.56
N GLN A 454 -0.92 6.72 25.77
CA GLN A 454 -1.57 7.86 26.39
C GLN A 454 -0.52 8.95 26.64
N LEU A 455 -0.90 10.21 26.37
CA LEU A 455 -0.13 11.35 26.84
C LEU A 455 -0.31 11.39 28.37
N SER A 456 0.76 11.05 29.08
CA SER A 456 0.85 11.08 30.54
C SER A 456 0.70 12.47 31.11
#